data_AF-A0A3Q2Y6A0-F1
#
_entry.id   AF-A0A3Q2Y6A0-F1
#
_cell.length_a   1.000
_cell.length_b   1.000
_cell.length_c   1.000
_cell.angle_alpha   90.00
_cell.angle_beta   90.00
_cell.angle_gamma   90.00
#
_symmetry.space_group_name_H-M   'P 1'
#
loop_
_entity.id
_entity.type
_entity.pdbx_description
1 polymer ?
#
loop_
_entity_poly.entity_id
_entity_poly.type
_entity_poly.pdbx_seq_one_letter_code
_entity_poly.pdbx_strand_id
1 'polypeptide(L)'
;MELPASHCQANGSGCFDKNCSSLTVDDVYEIAKVIGVELEKLIDGYGKESVLGLVPRVVKVLELLESFTARNHAHKHREEELLRTFESLKMQQKKWAAKDNDEVNENHETREQQQQQQKEQEWRSKCEELQVQIQQLQEDNGELHSRLKGNHAQDDRIQRQEREVMLKLKQVVDKQRDELRSKVQEITTISKEVEALQEQLERFMKMNAELRHKQNVLQAQLKSTVERKADMEADLKEKVKVIEKLQAQMDRNHSNSHSSPSQVNMKTEPSDAHKNPDQPCFTKKEVRDIIFERNELKTNLFLVQEELNYYQREILSEERCPGFLLEAVRAAIHKRRKVIKAKMLGIPPPDSSSDEEEDKGPVTEVDG
;
A
#
# COMPACT_ATOMS: atom_id res chain seq x y z
N MET A 1 -32.61 -148.81 59.23
CA MET A 1 -33.93 -148.87 58.57
C MET A 1 -33.84 -147.94 57.38
N GLU A 2 -33.22 -148.34 56.27
CA GLU A 2 -33.56 -149.47 55.39
C GLU A 2 -35.03 -149.51 54.93
N LEU A 3 -35.19 -149.12 53.65
CA LEU A 3 -36.04 -149.69 52.59
C LEU A 3 -37.53 -149.27 52.51
N PRO A 4 -38.17 -149.37 51.32
CA PRO A 4 -37.74 -148.92 49.98
C PRO A 4 -38.91 -148.46 49.04
N ALA A 5 -38.54 -148.21 47.76
CA ALA A 5 -39.34 -148.31 46.51
C ALA A 5 -40.32 -147.15 46.19
N SER A 6 -40.49 -146.66 44.96
CA SER A 6 -40.18 -147.19 43.62
C SER A 6 -40.34 -146.11 42.54
N HIS A 7 -39.41 -146.11 41.59
CA HIS A 7 -39.48 -145.87 40.14
C HIS A 7 -40.79 -145.36 39.48
N CYS A 8 -40.69 -144.41 38.53
CA CYS A 8 -41.12 -144.57 37.12
C CYS A 8 -40.74 -143.37 36.22
N GLN A 9 -40.53 -143.67 34.93
CA GLN A 9 -40.01 -142.87 33.82
C GLN A 9 -41.01 -141.82 33.26
N ALA A 10 -40.49 -140.72 32.68
CA ALA A 10 -41.01 -140.08 31.45
C ALA A 10 -39.99 -139.08 30.88
N ASN A 11 -39.34 -139.41 29.77
CA ASN A 11 -38.42 -138.59 28.97
C ASN A 11 -39.10 -138.28 27.62
N GLY A 12 -39.03 -137.03 27.11
CA GLY A 12 -39.13 -136.76 25.66
C GLY A 12 -40.17 -135.77 25.09
N SER A 13 -40.60 -134.69 25.77
CA SER A 13 -41.67 -133.80 25.26
C SER A 13 -41.29 -132.36 24.87
N GLY A 14 -40.04 -131.90 25.03
CA GLY A 14 -39.70 -130.47 24.83
C GLY A 14 -39.46 -130.02 23.37
N CYS A 15 -39.21 -130.95 22.44
CA CYS A 15 -38.82 -130.58 21.07
C CYS A 15 -40.02 -130.19 20.19
N PHE A 16 -41.21 -130.72 20.49
CA PHE A 16 -42.45 -130.38 19.78
C PHE A 16 -43.01 -129.00 20.12
N ASP A 17 -42.51 -128.36 21.19
CA ASP A 17 -42.94 -127.02 21.64
C ASP A 17 -42.13 -125.88 21.00
N LYS A 18 -41.10 -126.18 20.21
CA LYS A 18 -40.23 -125.17 19.56
C LYS A 18 -40.88 -124.63 18.28
N ASN A 19 -40.84 -123.31 18.12
CA ASN A 19 -41.32 -122.66 16.90
C ASN A 19 -40.46 -123.03 15.69
N CYS A 20 -41.09 -123.08 14.51
CA CYS A 20 -40.44 -123.46 13.25
C CYS A 20 -39.17 -122.65 12.92
N SER A 21 -39.10 -121.39 13.39
CA SER A 21 -37.97 -120.48 13.19
C SER A 21 -36.75 -120.73 14.10
N SER A 22 -36.90 -121.52 15.17
CA SER A 22 -35.85 -121.82 16.16
C SER A 22 -35.49 -123.30 16.22
N LEU A 23 -36.15 -124.14 15.43
CA LEU A 23 -35.79 -125.56 15.29
C LEU A 23 -34.40 -125.69 14.67
N THR A 24 -33.55 -126.45 15.33
CA THR A 24 -32.22 -126.82 14.86
C THR A 24 -32.26 -128.19 14.17
N VAL A 25 -31.14 -128.58 13.53
CA VAL A 25 -31.00 -129.92 12.95
C VAL A 25 -31.05 -131.00 14.05
N ASP A 26 -30.42 -130.75 15.20
CA ASP A 26 -30.40 -131.65 16.36
C ASP A 26 -31.82 -131.89 16.92
N ASP A 27 -32.65 -130.85 16.92
CA ASP A 27 -34.06 -130.93 17.32
C ASP A 27 -34.87 -131.90 16.45
N VAL A 28 -34.60 -131.92 15.14
CA VAL A 28 -35.26 -132.85 14.20
C VAL A 28 -34.86 -134.30 14.48
N TYR A 29 -33.60 -134.54 14.86
CA TYR A 29 -33.12 -135.86 15.27
C TYR A 29 -33.76 -136.34 16.58
N GLU A 30 -33.99 -135.46 17.55
CA GLU A 30 -34.74 -135.80 18.77
C GLU A 30 -36.21 -136.15 18.47
N ILE A 31 -36.88 -135.38 17.60
CA ILE A 31 -38.25 -135.67 17.14
C ILE A 31 -38.31 -137.02 16.43
N ALA A 32 -37.35 -137.32 15.55
CA ALA A 32 -37.25 -138.60 14.86
C ALA A 32 -37.15 -139.79 15.83
N LYS A 33 -36.38 -139.63 16.91
CA LYS A 33 -36.22 -140.66 17.95
C LYS A 33 -37.53 -140.93 18.69
N VAL A 34 -38.26 -139.89 19.09
CA VAL A 34 -39.55 -140.05 19.81
C VAL A 34 -40.60 -140.69 18.89
N ILE A 35 -40.69 -140.24 17.64
CA ILE A 35 -41.60 -140.84 16.66
C ILE A 35 -41.22 -142.30 16.37
N GLY A 36 -39.92 -142.61 16.30
CA GLY A 36 -39.42 -143.97 16.12
C GLY A 36 -39.88 -144.93 17.22
N VAL A 37 -39.81 -144.51 18.49
CA VAL A 37 -40.26 -145.31 19.65
C VAL A 37 -41.77 -145.56 19.61
N GLU A 38 -42.58 -144.56 19.21
CA GLU A 38 -44.04 -144.73 19.09
C GLU A 38 -44.42 -145.61 17.89
N LEU A 39 -43.70 -145.52 16.77
CA LEU A 39 -43.89 -146.42 15.63
C LEU A 39 -43.50 -147.87 15.99
N GLU A 40 -42.48 -148.07 16.81
CA GLU A 40 -42.07 -149.39 17.31
C GLU A 40 -43.16 -150.04 18.17
N LYS A 41 -43.75 -149.29 19.11
CA LYS A 41 -44.93 -149.76 19.89
C LYS A 41 -46.10 -150.16 19.00
N LEU A 42 -46.34 -149.45 17.90
CA LEU A 42 -47.42 -149.75 16.96
C LEU A 42 -47.16 -151.05 16.17
N ILE A 43 -45.90 -151.30 15.81
CA ILE A 43 -45.47 -152.54 15.15
C ILE A 43 -45.67 -153.73 16.09
N ASP A 44 -45.29 -153.61 17.35
CA ASP A 44 -45.42 -154.68 18.35
C ASP A 44 -46.89 -155.03 18.65
N GLY A 45 -47.78 -154.05 18.65
CA GLY A 45 -49.20 -154.25 18.98
C GLY A 45 -50.06 -154.76 17.82
N TYR A 46 -49.84 -154.29 16.59
CA TYR A 46 -50.73 -154.53 15.44
C TYR A 46 -50.07 -155.24 14.26
N GLY A 47 -48.83 -155.70 14.43
CA GLY A 47 -48.04 -156.36 13.40
C GLY A 47 -47.42 -155.41 12.38
N LYS A 48 -46.27 -155.83 11.83
CA LYS A 48 -45.42 -155.03 10.93
C LYS A 48 -46.13 -154.51 9.67
N GLU A 49 -47.06 -155.27 9.13
CA GLU A 49 -47.80 -154.92 7.89
C GLU A 49 -48.60 -153.61 8.04
N SER A 50 -49.02 -153.27 9.26
CA SER A 50 -49.83 -152.07 9.55
C SER A 50 -49.03 -150.76 9.43
N VAL A 51 -47.70 -150.79 9.56
CA VAL A 51 -46.84 -149.58 9.60
C VAL A 51 -45.88 -149.51 8.41
N LEU A 52 -45.79 -150.58 7.62
CA LEU A 52 -44.83 -150.76 6.53
C LEU A 52 -44.85 -149.62 5.48
N GLY A 53 -46.03 -149.08 5.18
CA GLY A 53 -46.17 -147.93 4.26
C GLY A 53 -46.01 -146.55 4.91
N LEU A 54 -46.08 -146.46 6.25
CA LEU A 54 -46.06 -145.20 7.00
C LEU A 54 -44.63 -144.75 7.33
N VAL A 55 -43.76 -145.67 7.77
CA VAL A 55 -42.37 -145.35 8.17
C VAL A 55 -41.61 -144.57 7.09
N PRO A 56 -41.61 -144.98 5.80
CA PRO A 56 -40.87 -144.25 4.77
C PRO A 56 -41.41 -142.82 4.54
N ARG A 57 -42.72 -142.59 4.75
CA ARG A 57 -43.33 -141.26 4.64
C ARG A 57 -42.93 -140.37 5.80
N VAL A 58 -42.88 -140.92 7.01
CA VAL A 58 -42.44 -140.20 8.22
C VAL A 58 -40.95 -139.82 8.11
N VAL A 59 -40.09 -140.75 7.70
CA VAL A 59 -38.67 -140.46 7.43
C VAL A 59 -38.56 -139.35 6.39
N LYS A 60 -39.38 -139.39 5.32
CA LYS A 60 -39.34 -138.33 4.30
C LYS A 60 -39.72 -136.95 4.84
N VAL A 61 -40.70 -136.88 5.74
CA VAL A 61 -41.09 -135.62 6.41
C VAL A 61 -39.96 -135.12 7.31
N LEU A 62 -39.28 -136.01 8.03
CA LEU A 62 -38.15 -135.66 8.90
C LEU A 62 -36.93 -135.16 8.10
N GLU A 63 -36.61 -135.79 6.97
CA GLU A 63 -35.57 -135.29 6.04
C GLU A 63 -35.90 -133.88 5.50
N LEU A 64 -37.16 -133.65 5.13
CA LEU A 64 -37.60 -132.34 4.67
C LEU A 64 -37.48 -131.29 5.78
N LEU A 65 -37.81 -131.66 7.01
CA LEU A 65 -37.68 -130.79 8.17
C LEU A 65 -36.21 -130.49 8.49
N GLU A 66 -35.31 -131.47 8.41
CA GLU A 66 -33.86 -131.27 8.56
C GLU A 66 -33.30 -130.32 7.49
N SER A 67 -33.69 -130.52 6.22
CA SER A 67 -33.27 -129.63 5.13
C SER A 67 -33.77 -128.19 5.33
N PHE A 68 -34.94 -128.04 5.93
CA PHE A 68 -35.54 -126.75 6.24
C PHE A 68 -34.78 -126.05 7.37
N THR A 69 -34.47 -126.75 8.47
CA THR A 69 -33.74 -126.17 9.60
C THR A 69 -32.30 -125.81 9.22
N ALA A 70 -31.62 -126.66 8.45
CA ALA A 70 -30.28 -126.38 7.93
C ALA A 70 -30.24 -125.13 7.03
N ARG A 71 -31.20 -124.99 6.11
CA ARG A 71 -31.30 -123.82 5.23
C ARG A 71 -31.62 -122.54 6.01
N ASN A 72 -32.51 -122.62 7.00
CA ASN A 72 -32.88 -121.49 7.83
C ASN A 72 -31.70 -120.96 8.67
N HIS A 73 -30.86 -121.84 9.19
CA HIS A 73 -29.63 -121.45 9.89
C HIS A 73 -28.62 -120.73 9.00
N ALA A 74 -28.43 -121.20 7.76
CA ALA A 74 -27.55 -120.55 6.80
C ALA A 74 -28.02 -119.14 6.43
N HIS A 75 -29.33 -118.92 6.33
CA HIS A 75 -29.91 -117.59 6.10
C HIS A 75 -29.67 -116.64 7.28
N LYS A 76 -29.89 -117.10 8.52
CA LYS A 76 -29.64 -116.30 9.72
C LYS A 76 -28.17 -115.88 9.86
N HIS A 77 -27.24 -116.81 9.63
CA HIS A 77 -25.81 -116.49 9.68
C HIS A 77 -25.42 -115.41 8.66
N ARG A 78 -25.97 -115.48 7.44
CA ARG A 78 -25.70 -114.49 6.39
C ARG A 78 -26.26 -113.10 6.74
N GLU A 79 -27.41 -113.05 7.41
CA GLU A 79 -28.01 -111.81 7.90
C GLU A 79 -27.13 -111.16 8.98
N GLU A 80 -26.61 -111.94 9.92
CA GLU A 80 -25.70 -111.46 10.96
C GLU A 80 -24.37 -110.92 10.39
N GLU A 81 -23.81 -111.56 9.37
CA GLU A 81 -22.60 -111.06 8.69
C GLU A 81 -22.84 -109.70 8.02
N LEU A 82 -23.97 -109.54 7.34
CA LEU A 82 -24.34 -108.28 6.69
C LEU A 82 -24.46 -107.13 7.70
N LEU A 83 -25.08 -107.39 8.86
CA LEU A 83 -25.20 -106.39 9.92
C LEU A 83 -23.82 -105.93 10.44
N ARG A 84 -22.88 -106.86 10.65
CA ARG A 84 -21.50 -106.50 11.06
C ARG A 84 -20.78 -105.64 10.02
N THR A 85 -20.95 -105.95 8.73
CA THR A 85 -20.31 -105.14 7.66
C THR A 85 -20.88 -103.73 7.60
N PHE A 86 -22.20 -103.58 7.79
CA PHE A 86 -22.86 -102.29 7.79
C PHE A 86 -22.41 -101.40 8.94
N GLU A 87 -22.28 -101.95 10.16
CA GLU A 87 -21.78 -101.22 11.32
C GLU A 87 -20.34 -100.72 11.13
N SER A 88 -19.49 -101.55 10.52
CA SER A 88 -18.10 -101.21 10.23
C SER A 88 -17.98 -100.04 9.25
N LEU A 89 -18.79 -100.05 8.17
CA LEU A 89 -18.86 -98.97 7.19
C LEU A 89 -19.32 -97.64 7.81
N LYS A 90 -20.35 -97.69 8.65
CA LYS A 90 -20.88 -96.50 9.34
C LYS A 90 -19.84 -95.84 10.25
N MET A 91 -19.04 -96.65 10.95
CA MET A 91 -17.96 -96.14 11.80
C MET A 91 -16.82 -95.51 10.99
N GLN A 92 -16.49 -96.07 9.83
CA GLN A 92 -15.47 -95.51 8.94
C GLN A 92 -15.88 -94.13 8.41
N GLN A 93 -17.13 -93.95 7.99
CA GLN A 93 -17.64 -92.67 7.49
C GLN A 93 -17.57 -91.55 8.55
N LYS A 94 -17.94 -91.87 9.80
CA LYS A 94 -17.90 -90.92 10.91
C LYS A 94 -16.47 -90.47 11.25
N LYS A 95 -15.49 -91.37 11.10
CA LYS A 95 -14.08 -91.07 11.34
C LYS A 95 -13.47 -90.15 10.29
N TRP A 96 -13.90 -90.25 9.04
CA TRP A 96 -13.42 -89.40 7.95
C TRP A 96 -14.05 -88.00 8.01
N ALA A 97 -15.34 -87.90 8.34
CA ALA A 97 -16.04 -86.62 8.44
C ALA A 97 -15.56 -85.74 9.62
N ALA A 98 -15.07 -86.33 10.72
CA ALA A 98 -14.62 -85.58 11.89
C ALA A 98 -13.19 -85.05 11.77
N LYS A 99 -12.34 -85.67 10.94
CA LYS A 99 -10.90 -85.33 10.89
C LYS A 99 -10.55 -84.21 9.90
N ASP A 100 -11.38 -84.00 8.88
CA ASP A 100 -11.10 -83.03 7.79
C ASP A 100 -11.82 -81.67 7.98
N ASN A 101 -12.82 -81.61 8.87
CA ASN A 101 -13.74 -80.47 8.96
C ASN A 101 -13.40 -79.47 10.08
N ASP A 102 -12.82 -79.91 11.20
CA ASP A 102 -12.60 -79.04 12.36
C ASP A 102 -11.31 -78.20 12.25
N GLU A 103 -10.17 -78.75 11.80
CA GLU A 103 -8.89 -78.01 11.77
C GLU A 103 -8.73 -77.04 10.58
N VAL A 104 -9.31 -77.36 9.43
CA VAL A 104 -9.21 -76.53 8.21
C VAL A 104 -10.18 -75.34 8.29
N ASN A 105 -11.35 -75.54 8.91
CA ASN A 105 -12.36 -74.49 9.06
C ASN A 105 -11.93 -73.42 10.08
N GLU A 106 -11.41 -73.82 11.24
CA GLU A 106 -10.94 -72.85 12.25
C GLU A 106 -9.76 -71.98 11.75
N ASN A 107 -8.82 -72.55 11.00
CA ASN A 107 -7.70 -71.80 10.41
C ASN A 107 -8.14 -70.85 9.28
N HIS A 108 -9.19 -71.18 8.53
CA HIS A 108 -9.72 -70.31 7.49
C HIS A 108 -10.50 -69.13 8.09
N GLU A 109 -11.36 -69.39 9.07
CA GLU A 109 -12.14 -68.39 9.80
C GLU A 109 -11.24 -67.40 10.56
N THR A 110 -10.21 -67.89 11.25
CA THR A 110 -9.24 -67.00 11.94
C THR A 110 -8.47 -66.10 10.97
N ARG A 111 -8.12 -66.60 9.77
CA ARG A 111 -7.43 -65.79 8.75
C ARG A 111 -8.33 -64.72 8.13
N GLU A 112 -9.62 -65.01 7.94
CA GLU A 112 -10.59 -64.03 7.47
C GLU A 112 -10.88 -62.96 8.54
N GLN A 113 -11.03 -63.38 9.80
CA GLN A 113 -11.16 -62.47 10.93
C GLN A 113 -9.96 -61.53 11.05
N GLN A 114 -8.73 -62.04 10.90
CA GLN A 114 -7.53 -61.21 10.90
C GLN A 114 -7.51 -60.19 9.74
N GLN A 115 -7.91 -60.60 8.53
CA GLN A 115 -7.99 -59.67 7.39
C GLN A 115 -9.06 -58.60 7.59
N GLN A 116 -10.21 -58.97 8.17
CA GLN A 116 -11.28 -58.02 8.47
C GLN A 116 -10.85 -57.02 9.55
N GLN A 117 -10.16 -57.49 10.59
CA GLN A 117 -9.57 -56.63 11.61
C GLN A 117 -8.52 -55.67 11.04
N GLN A 118 -7.66 -56.13 10.12
CA GLN A 118 -6.69 -55.25 9.45
C GLN A 118 -7.39 -54.16 8.64
N LYS A 119 -8.38 -54.52 7.81
CA LYS A 119 -9.17 -53.55 7.06
C LYS A 119 -9.88 -52.58 8.00
N GLU A 120 -10.46 -53.07 9.10
CA GLU A 120 -11.13 -52.22 10.07
C GLU A 120 -10.15 -51.26 10.76
N GLN A 121 -8.93 -51.70 11.09
CA GLN A 121 -7.87 -50.83 11.61
C GLN A 121 -7.44 -49.79 10.57
N GLU A 122 -7.24 -50.19 9.32
CA GLU A 122 -6.91 -49.26 8.22
C GLU A 122 -8.01 -48.21 8.02
N TRP A 123 -9.29 -48.63 8.01
CA TRP A 123 -10.43 -47.72 7.93
C TRP A 123 -10.51 -46.80 9.14
N ARG A 124 -10.27 -47.31 10.36
CA ARG A 124 -10.22 -46.49 11.59
C ARG A 124 -9.10 -45.46 11.51
N SER A 125 -7.87 -45.86 11.18
CA SER A 125 -6.76 -44.91 11.01
C SER A 125 -7.04 -43.89 9.92
N LYS A 126 -7.66 -44.29 8.81
CA LYS A 126 -8.03 -43.34 7.74
C LYS A 126 -9.10 -42.35 8.19
N CYS A 127 -10.10 -42.81 8.94
CA CYS A 127 -11.12 -41.94 9.52
C CYS A 127 -10.50 -40.96 10.52
N GLU A 128 -9.58 -41.42 11.38
CA GLU A 128 -8.86 -40.58 12.34
C GLU A 128 -7.99 -39.53 11.63
N GLU A 129 -7.22 -39.92 10.60
CA GLU A 129 -6.43 -38.99 9.78
C GLU A 129 -7.30 -37.90 9.14
N LEU A 130 -8.42 -38.29 8.52
CA LEU A 130 -9.35 -37.33 7.90
C LEU A 130 -9.99 -36.42 8.95
N GLN A 131 -10.28 -36.94 10.15
CA GLN A 131 -10.83 -36.16 11.24
C GLN A 131 -9.83 -35.11 11.74
N VAL A 132 -8.55 -35.46 11.88
CA VAL A 132 -7.47 -34.51 12.20
C VAL A 132 -7.32 -33.47 11.11
N GLN A 133 -7.37 -33.84 9.83
CA GLN A 133 -7.30 -32.88 8.72
C GLN A 133 -8.47 -31.90 8.72
N ILE A 134 -9.70 -32.39 8.97
CA ILE A 134 -10.88 -31.52 9.09
C ILE A 134 -10.71 -30.55 10.26
N GLN A 135 -10.23 -31.02 11.41
CA GLN A 135 -9.99 -30.16 12.56
C GLN A 135 -8.93 -29.09 12.27
N GLN A 136 -7.81 -29.47 11.64
CA GLN A 136 -6.78 -28.50 11.23
C GLN A 136 -7.35 -27.45 10.26
N LEU A 137 -8.12 -27.87 9.24
CA LEU A 137 -8.74 -26.94 8.31
C LEU A 137 -9.79 -26.04 8.99
N GLN A 138 -10.46 -26.51 10.03
CA GLN A 138 -11.38 -25.69 10.82
C GLN A 138 -10.62 -24.65 11.65
N GLU A 139 -9.50 -25.03 12.26
CA GLU A 139 -8.62 -24.11 13.00
C GLU A 139 -8.01 -23.06 12.09
N ASP A 140 -7.45 -23.47 10.94
CA ASP A 140 -6.87 -22.58 9.93
C ASP A 140 -7.93 -21.60 9.40
N ASN A 141 -9.15 -22.08 9.11
CA ASN A 141 -10.26 -21.21 8.69
C ASN A 141 -10.66 -20.22 9.79
N GLY A 142 -10.66 -20.66 11.05
CA GLY A 142 -10.94 -19.79 12.20
C GLY A 142 -9.88 -18.70 12.38
N GLU A 143 -8.60 -19.06 12.18
CA GLU A 143 -7.50 -18.11 12.22
C GLU A 143 -7.58 -17.11 11.06
N LEU A 144 -7.80 -17.59 9.83
CA LEU A 144 -7.97 -16.74 8.65
C LEU A 144 -9.16 -15.78 8.81
N HIS A 145 -10.29 -16.24 9.34
CA HIS A 145 -11.43 -15.37 9.65
C HIS A 145 -11.09 -14.32 10.70
N SER A 146 -10.34 -14.70 11.74
CA SER A 146 -9.91 -13.77 12.79
C SER A 146 -8.94 -12.72 12.25
N ARG A 147 -7.99 -13.12 11.40
CA ARG A 147 -7.06 -12.22 10.68
C ARG A 147 -7.82 -11.29 9.74
N LEU A 148 -8.78 -11.79 8.98
CA LEU A 148 -9.60 -10.97 8.07
C LEU A 148 -10.42 -9.93 8.84
N LYS A 149 -11.06 -10.33 9.95
CA LYS A 149 -11.78 -9.40 10.85
C LYS A 149 -10.84 -8.35 11.46
N GLY A 150 -9.63 -8.75 11.86
CA GLY A 150 -8.60 -7.85 12.37
C GLY A 150 -8.17 -6.81 11.34
N ASN A 151 -7.87 -7.26 10.11
CA ASN A 151 -7.54 -6.38 8.99
C ASN A 151 -8.67 -5.41 8.67
N HIS A 152 -9.92 -5.90 8.61
CA HIS A 152 -11.07 -5.04 8.36
C HIS A 152 -11.20 -3.93 9.42
N ALA A 153 -11.04 -4.26 10.71
CA ALA A 153 -11.07 -3.27 11.78
C ALA A 153 -9.89 -2.28 11.72
N GLN A 154 -8.72 -2.73 11.27
CA GLN A 154 -7.54 -1.89 11.07
C GLN A 154 -7.73 -0.92 9.89
N ASP A 155 -8.20 -1.41 8.73
CA ASP A 155 -8.54 -0.59 7.57
C ASP A 155 -9.58 0.47 7.94
N ASP A 156 -10.58 0.08 8.73
CA ASP A 156 -11.59 0.97 9.27
C ASP A 156 -11.01 2.09 10.14
N ARG A 157 -9.98 1.80 10.95
CA ARG A 157 -9.26 2.81 11.74
C ARG A 157 -8.47 3.75 10.85
N ILE A 158 -7.76 3.20 9.85
CA ILE A 158 -6.99 3.98 8.87
C ILE A 158 -7.91 4.93 8.11
N GLN A 159 -9.05 4.45 7.59
CA GLN A 159 -10.02 5.29 6.91
C GLN A 159 -10.57 6.41 7.79
N ARG A 160 -10.76 6.17 9.10
CA ARG A 160 -11.18 7.23 10.04
C ARG A 160 -10.08 8.28 10.21
N GLN A 161 -8.83 7.87 10.35
CA GLN A 161 -7.67 8.78 10.41
C GLN A 161 -7.53 9.60 9.12
N GLU A 162 -7.66 8.97 7.95
CA GLU A 162 -7.64 9.65 6.66
C GLU A 162 -8.76 10.68 6.52
N ARG A 163 -9.99 10.34 6.96
CA ARG A 163 -11.12 11.29 6.99
C ARG A 163 -10.83 12.46 7.93
N GLU A 164 -10.24 12.21 9.10
CA GLU A 164 -9.88 13.27 10.04
C GLU A 164 -8.80 14.21 9.44
N VAL A 165 -7.77 13.63 8.82
CA VAL A 165 -6.72 14.40 8.12
C VAL A 165 -7.34 15.21 6.97
N MET A 166 -8.23 14.61 6.19
CA MET A 166 -8.93 15.29 5.09
C MET A 166 -9.79 16.45 5.61
N LEU A 167 -10.48 16.29 6.74
CA LEU A 167 -11.26 17.37 7.36
C LEU A 167 -10.35 18.51 7.85
N LYS A 168 -9.21 18.19 8.48
CA LYS A 168 -8.22 19.20 8.89
C LYS A 168 -7.65 19.94 7.68
N LEU A 169 -7.30 19.21 6.61
CA LEU A 169 -6.79 19.81 5.38
C LEU A 169 -7.85 20.70 4.72
N LYS A 170 -9.10 20.24 4.66
CA LYS A 170 -10.23 21.04 4.17
C LYS A 170 -10.38 22.33 4.97
N GLN A 171 -10.33 22.26 6.30
CA GLN A 171 -10.41 23.45 7.16
C GLN A 171 -9.27 24.44 6.88
N VAL A 172 -8.04 23.96 6.70
CA VAL A 172 -6.89 24.83 6.38
C VAL A 172 -7.06 25.46 4.99
N VAL A 173 -7.48 24.67 3.99
CA VAL A 173 -7.73 25.17 2.63
C VAL A 173 -8.85 26.21 2.62
N ASP A 174 -9.94 25.97 3.36
CA ASP A 174 -11.06 26.90 3.44
C ASP A 174 -10.63 28.21 4.14
N LYS A 175 -9.83 28.13 5.22
CA LYS A 175 -9.23 29.33 5.84
C LYS A 175 -8.32 30.09 4.87
N GLN A 176 -7.44 29.40 4.16
CA GLN A 176 -6.56 30.03 3.16
C GLN A 176 -7.35 30.69 2.03
N ARG A 177 -8.45 30.09 1.59
CA ARG A 177 -9.36 30.70 0.59
C ARG A 177 -10.02 31.97 1.13
N ASP A 178 -10.43 31.98 2.39
CA ASP A 178 -11.04 33.15 3.02
C ASP A 178 -10.02 34.27 3.24
N GLU A 179 -8.80 33.93 3.65
CA GLU A 179 -7.67 34.86 3.74
C GLU A 179 -7.32 35.47 2.38
N LEU A 180 -7.22 34.65 1.33
CA LEU A 180 -7.01 35.12 -0.04
C LEU A 180 -8.14 36.06 -0.49
N ARG A 181 -9.40 35.72 -0.22
CA ARG A 181 -10.54 36.59 -0.55
C ARG A 181 -10.49 37.92 0.19
N SER A 182 -10.14 37.91 1.48
CA SER A 182 -9.96 39.13 2.27
C SER A 182 -8.82 40.00 1.73
N LYS A 183 -7.66 39.39 1.42
CA LYS A 183 -6.51 40.09 0.84
C LYS A 183 -6.80 40.68 -0.53
N VAL A 184 -7.57 39.98 -1.37
CA VAL A 184 -8.04 40.53 -2.65
C VAL A 184 -8.93 41.75 -2.43
N GLN A 185 -9.85 41.72 -1.45
CA GLN A 185 -10.69 42.88 -1.13
C GLN A 185 -9.86 44.07 -0.62
N GLU A 186 -8.86 43.81 0.23
CA GLU A 186 -7.91 44.82 0.71
C GLU A 186 -7.14 45.46 -0.46
N ILE A 187 -6.59 44.64 -1.37
CA ILE A 187 -5.90 45.11 -2.58
C ILE A 187 -6.84 45.97 -3.44
N THR A 188 -8.09 45.55 -3.66
CA THR A 188 -9.04 46.35 -4.44
C THR A 188 -9.39 47.68 -3.78
N THR A 189 -9.39 47.75 -2.46
CA THR A 189 -9.65 48.99 -1.71
C THR A 189 -8.46 49.93 -1.84
N ILE A 190 -7.25 49.44 -1.59
CA ILE A 190 -6.01 50.21 -1.76
C ILE A 190 -5.85 50.68 -3.21
N SER A 191 -6.20 49.84 -4.19
CA SER A 191 -6.13 50.22 -5.61
C SER A 191 -7.05 51.42 -5.92
N LYS A 192 -8.27 51.43 -5.38
CA LYS A 192 -9.19 52.58 -5.52
C LYS A 192 -8.66 53.84 -4.84
N GLU A 193 -8.01 53.70 -3.68
CA GLU A 193 -7.37 54.83 -3.00
C GLU A 193 -6.21 55.40 -3.83
N VAL A 194 -5.39 54.52 -4.43
CA VAL A 194 -4.31 54.93 -5.33
C VAL A 194 -4.86 55.65 -6.56
N GLU A 195 -5.90 55.12 -7.21
CA GLU A 195 -6.58 55.77 -8.34
C GLU A 195 -7.12 57.17 -7.94
N ALA A 196 -7.77 57.28 -6.77
CA ALA A 196 -8.26 58.57 -6.29
C ALA A 196 -7.13 59.59 -6.01
N LEU A 197 -6.00 59.13 -5.44
CA LEU A 197 -4.82 59.98 -5.21
C LEU A 197 -4.15 60.40 -6.53
N GLN A 198 -4.10 59.50 -7.52
CA GLN A 198 -3.62 59.81 -8.86
C GLN A 198 -4.48 60.90 -9.52
N GLU A 199 -5.81 60.79 -9.46
CA GLU A 199 -6.70 61.84 -9.96
C GLU A 199 -6.48 63.19 -9.26
N GLN A 200 -6.25 63.19 -7.94
CA GLN A 200 -5.94 64.43 -7.21
C GLN A 200 -4.62 65.04 -7.70
N LEU A 201 -3.59 64.23 -7.89
CA LEU A 201 -2.30 64.68 -8.42
C LEU A 201 -2.45 65.29 -9.82
N GLU A 202 -3.20 64.66 -10.71
CA GLU A 202 -3.47 65.18 -12.06
C GLU A 202 -4.18 66.55 -12.01
N ARG A 203 -5.17 66.71 -11.12
CA ARG A 203 -5.84 68.01 -10.90
C ARG A 203 -4.85 69.07 -10.41
N PHE A 204 -3.96 68.74 -9.48
CA PHE A 204 -2.90 69.66 -9.02
C PHE A 204 -1.91 70.01 -10.13
N MET A 205 -1.50 69.04 -10.94
CA MET A 205 -0.60 69.27 -12.08
C MET A 205 -1.21 70.21 -13.10
N LYS A 206 -2.50 70.04 -13.41
CA LYS A 206 -3.25 70.94 -14.29
C LYS A 206 -3.31 72.36 -13.72
N MET A 207 -3.66 72.50 -12.44
CA MET A 207 -3.67 73.81 -11.77
C MET A 207 -2.28 74.47 -11.74
N ASN A 208 -1.21 73.70 -11.52
CA ASN A 208 0.16 74.21 -11.54
C ASN A 208 0.55 74.71 -12.93
N ALA A 209 0.21 73.96 -13.99
CA ALA A 209 0.42 74.39 -15.37
C ALA A 209 -0.33 75.70 -15.68
N GLU A 210 -1.59 75.84 -15.24
CA GLU A 210 -2.37 77.07 -15.38
C GLU A 210 -1.74 78.25 -14.62
N LEU A 211 -1.23 78.03 -13.40
CA LEU A 211 -0.54 79.06 -12.63
C LEU A 211 0.77 79.50 -13.29
N ARG A 212 1.58 78.56 -13.80
CA ARG A 212 2.79 78.87 -14.57
C ARG A 212 2.46 79.66 -15.84
N HIS A 213 1.40 79.30 -16.54
CA HIS A 213 0.94 80.06 -17.71
C HIS A 213 0.53 81.48 -17.32
N LYS A 214 -0.26 81.66 -16.25
CA LYS A 214 -0.62 82.99 -15.71
C LYS A 214 0.62 83.80 -15.32
N GLN A 215 1.58 83.18 -14.63
CA GLN A 215 2.85 83.81 -14.26
C GLN A 215 3.61 84.28 -15.51
N ASN A 216 3.73 83.45 -16.54
CA ASN A 216 4.40 83.82 -17.79
C ASN A 216 3.72 84.99 -18.50
N VAL A 217 2.39 85.00 -18.54
CA VAL A 217 1.61 86.11 -19.13
C VAL A 217 1.85 87.41 -18.35
N LEU A 218 1.75 87.38 -17.03
CA LEU A 218 2.01 88.55 -16.19
C LEU A 218 3.45 89.04 -16.31
N GLN A 219 4.42 88.13 -16.38
CA GLN A 219 5.82 88.47 -16.58
C GLN A 219 6.06 89.12 -17.95
N ALA A 220 5.41 88.64 -19.02
CA ALA A 220 5.48 89.26 -20.34
C ALA A 220 4.84 90.66 -20.36
N GLN A 221 3.69 90.83 -19.70
CA GLN A 221 3.05 92.13 -19.52
C GLN A 221 3.95 93.12 -18.77
N LEU A 222 4.59 92.68 -17.68
CA LEU A 222 5.52 93.50 -16.90
C LEU A 222 6.75 93.90 -17.73
N LYS A 223 7.31 93.00 -18.53
CA LYS A 223 8.44 93.34 -19.42
C LYS A 223 8.02 94.39 -20.44
N SER A 224 6.88 94.20 -21.10
CA SER A 224 6.38 95.16 -22.10
C SER A 224 6.06 96.53 -21.51
N THR A 225 5.56 96.61 -20.26
CA THR A 225 5.33 97.91 -19.60
C THR A 225 6.65 98.58 -19.21
N VAL A 226 7.65 97.82 -18.77
CA VAL A 226 9.00 98.35 -18.48
C VAL A 226 9.67 98.86 -19.75
N GLU A 227 9.60 98.12 -20.85
CA GLU A 227 10.12 98.54 -22.17
C GLU A 227 9.45 99.84 -22.63
N ARG A 228 8.11 99.90 -22.65
CA ARG A 228 7.37 101.12 -22.99
C ARG A 228 7.71 102.31 -22.09
N LYS A 229 7.94 102.08 -20.79
CA LYS A 229 8.36 103.13 -19.87
C LYS A 229 9.77 103.62 -20.22
N ALA A 230 10.70 102.71 -20.51
CA ALA A 230 12.06 103.06 -20.90
C ALA A 230 12.09 103.86 -22.21
N ASP A 231 11.25 103.51 -23.18
CA ASP A 231 11.09 104.25 -24.45
C ASP A 231 10.59 105.67 -24.19
N MET A 232 9.53 105.83 -23.39
CA MET A 232 9.02 107.17 -23.02
C MET A 232 10.06 107.99 -22.23
N GLU A 233 10.82 107.37 -21.32
CA GLU A 233 11.90 108.05 -20.60
C GLU A 233 13.05 108.47 -21.54
N ALA A 234 13.34 107.68 -22.59
CA ALA A 234 14.32 108.03 -23.61
C ALA A 234 13.85 109.20 -24.48
N ASP A 235 12.60 109.18 -24.95
CA ASP A 235 11.97 110.26 -25.69
C ASP A 235 11.98 111.57 -24.89
N LEU A 236 11.59 111.51 -23.61
CA LEU A 236 11.63 112.65 -22.70
C LEU A 236 13.05 113.22 -22.57
N LYS A 237 14.07 112.37 -22.40
CA LYS A 237 15.48 112.79 -22.35
C LYS A 237 15.94 113.42 -23.66
N GLU A 238 15.50 112.93 -24.80
CA GLU A 238 15.81 113.54 -26.11
C GLU A 238 15.16 114.93 -26.23
N LYS A 239 13.88 115.06 -25.89
CA LYS A 239 13.19 116.37 -25.89
C LYS A 239 13.87 117.37 -24.94
N VAL A 240 14.27 116.94 -23.74
CA VAL A 240 15.04 117.77 -22.80
C VAL A 240 16.37 118.22 -23.42
N LYS A 241 17.14 117.33 -24.03
CA LYS A 241 18.39 117.70 -24.74
C LYS A 241 18.15 118.69 -25.88
N VAL A 242 17.04 118.58 -26.61
CA VAL A 242 16.66 119.55 -27.65
C VAL A 242 16.34 120.91 -27.03
N ILE A 243 15.59 120.93 -25.92
CA ILE A 243 15.29 122.16 -25.17
C ILE A 243 16.58 122.82 -24.67
N GLU A 244 17.49 122.06 -24.06
CA GLU A 244 18.81 122.55 -23.61
C GLU A 244 19.64 123.13 -24.76
N LYS A 245 19.65 122.46 -25.94
CA LYS A 245 20.33 122.98 -27.14
C LYS A 245 19.73 124.28 -27.62
N LEU A 246 18.40 124.39 -27.67
CA LEU A 246 17.70 125.61 -28.08
C LEU A 246 17.94 126.75 -27.08
N GLN A 247 17.92 126.46 -25.78
CA GLN A 247 18.28 127.42 -24.72
C GLN A 247 19.72 127.92 -24.90
N ALA A 248 20.68 127.01 -25.08
CA ALA A 248 22.08 127.39 -25.32
C ALA A 248 22.28 128.20 -26.61
N GLN A 249 21.48 127.95 -27.66
CA GLN A 249 21.47 128.79 -28.87
C GLN A 249 20.89 130.18 -28.60
N MET A 250 19.81 130.29 -27.82
CA MET A 250 19.29 131.60 -27.40
C MET A 250 20.32 132.35 -26.57
N ASP A 251 20.99 131.70 -25.62
CA ASP A 251 22.04 132.30 -24.79
C ASP A 251 23.22 132.76 -25.65
N ARG A 252 23.65 131.94 -26.63
CA ARG A 252 24.67 132.32 -27.62
C ARG A 252 24.25 133.50 -28.49
N ASN A 253 23.00 133.56 -28.93
CA ASN A 253 22.49 134.68 -29.71
C ASN A 253 22.35 135.96 -28.86
N HIS A 254 22.04 135.83 -27.58
CA HIS A 254 22.07 136.93 -26.61
C HIS A 254 23.50 137.40 -26.28
N SER A 255 24.49 136.51 -26.30
CA SER A 255 25.90 136.84 -26.07
C SER A 255 26.68 137.25 -27.33
N ASN A 256 26.19 136.95 -28.53
CA ASN A 256 26.76 137.41 -29.82
C ASN A 256 26.51 138.90 -30.14
N SER A 257 26.16 139.71 -29.15
CA SER A 257 26.28 141.17 -29.21
C SER A 257 27.72 141.68 -29.01
N HIS A 258 28.71 140.85 -28.63
CA HIS A 258 30.11 141.30 -28.53
C HIS A 258 31.16 140.19 -28.84
N SER A 259 31.84 140.34 -29.98
CA SER A 259 33.24 139.96 -30.36
C SER A 259 33.80 138.52 -30.17
N SER A 260 34.38 137.97 -31.26
CA SER A 260 35.27 136.78 -31.38
C SER A 260 36.76 137.11 -31.10
N PRO A 261 37.78 136.22 -31.35
CA PRO A 261 37.94 134.75 -31.23
C PRO A 261 39.21 134.35 -30.41
N SER A 262 39.44 133.06 -30.06
CA SER A 262 40.79 132.40 -30.08
C SER A 262 40.81 130.93 -29.63
N GLN A 263 41.66 130.14 -30.31
CA GLN A 263 42.03 128.73 -30.11
C GLN A 263 43.00 128.52 -28.93
N VAL A 264 43.01 127.35 -28.27
CA VAL A 264 44.25 126.61 -27.90
C VAL A 264 43.99 125.09 -27.79
N ASN A 265 44.97 124.34 -28.27
CA ASN A 265 45.11 122.89 -28.39
C ASN A 265 45.92 122.34 -27.19
N MET A 266 45.65 121.14 -26.65
CA MET A 266 46.63 120.35 -25.88
C MET A 266 46.46 118.84 -26.11
N LYS A 267 47.54 118.22 -26.59
CA LYS A 267 47.81 116.78 -26.70
C LYS A 267 48.45 116.28 -25.40
N THR A 268 48.16 115.03 -25.01
CA THR A 268 49.17 114.08 -24.47
C THR A 268 48.70 112.62 -24.65
N GLU A 269 49.34 111.90 -25.57
CA GLU A 269 49.69 110.46 -25.49
C GLU A 269 51.16 110.41 -24.95
N PRO A 270 51.79 109.32 -24.43
CA PRO A 270 51.49 107.87 -24.51
C PRO A 270 51.89 107.00 -23.26
N SER A 271 51.80 105.66 -23.42
CA SER A 271 52.65 104.56 -22.90
C SER A 271 52.52 103.95 -21.48
N ASP A 272 52.25 102.63 -21.53
CA ASP A 272 52.88 101.49 -20.86
C ASP A 272 52.73 101.15 -19.36
N ALA A 273 52.20 99.93 -19.17
CA ALA A 273 52.71 98.88 -18.28
C ALA A 273 52.82 99.16 -16.77
N HIS A 274 51.67 99.22 -16.10
CA HIS A 274 51.53 98.65 -14.76
C HIS A 274 50.26 97.80 -14.71
N LYS A 275 50.42 96.48 -14.51
CA LYS A 275 49.31 95.57 -14.19
C LYS A 275 48.65 96.06 -12.89
N ASN A 276 47.50 96.72 -13.03
CA ASN A 276 46.61 97.00 -11.92
C ASN A 276 46.07 95.67 -11.36
N PRO A 277 46.06 95.46 -10.03
CA PRO A 277 45.40 94.30 -9.42
C PRO A 277 43.90 94.20 -9.74
N ASP A 278 43.28 95.32 -10.14
CA ASP A 278 41.85 95.44 -10.48
C ASP A 278 41.56 95.43 -11.98
N GLN A 279 42.52 95.06 -12.83
CA GLN A 279 42.23 94.83 -14.24
C GLN A 279 41.49 93.49 -14.40
N PRO A 280 40.23 93.46 -14.88
CA PRO A 280 39.50 92.21 -14.99
C PRO A 280 40.23 91.26 -15.94
N CYS A 281 40.71 90.13 -15.41
CA CYS A 281 41.43 89.09 -16.15
C CYS A 281 40.61 88.43 -17.27
N PHE A 282 39.31 88.74 -17.34
CA PHE A 282 38.37 88.19 -18.29
C PHE A 282 37.61 89.32 -18.96
N THR A 283 37.42 89.19 -20.26
CA THR A 283 36.56 90.02 -21.08
C THR A 283 35.11 89.83 -20.63
N LYS A 284 34.26 90.87 -20.74
CA LYS A 284 32.82 90.78 -20.43
C LYS A 284 32.11 89.62 -21.17
N LYS A 285 32.62 89.23 -22.34
CA LYS A 285 32.14 88.06 -23.09
C LYS A 285 32.50 86.75 -22.38
N GLU A 286 33.76 86.57 -22.01
CA GLU A 286 34.26 85.40 -21.28
C GLU A 286 33.55 85.22 -19.93
N VAL A 287 33.27 86.31 -19.20
CA VAL A 287 32.50 86.22 -17.95
C VAL A 287 31.07 85.73 -18.18
N ARG A 288 30.42 86.14 -19.27
CA ARG A 288 29.08 85.63 -19.62
C ARG A 288 29.14 84.16 -20.01
N ASP A 289 30.13 83.78 -20.80
CA ASP A 289 30.32 82.40 -21.25
C ASP A 289 30.60 81.48 -20.05
N ILE A 290 31.47 81.90 -19.11
CA ILE A 290 31.74 81.18 -17.85
C ILE A 290 30.47 81.06 -16.99
N ILE A 291 29.66 82.12 -16.88
CA ILE A 291 28.41 82.06 -16.13
C ILE A 291 27.42 81.09 -16.79
N PHE A 292 27.37 81.07 -18.12
CA PHE A 292 26.53 80.16 -18.88
C PHE A 292 26.97 78.71 -18.67
N GLU A 293 28.25 78.41 -18.88
CA GLU A 293 28.83 77.08 -18.64
C GLU A 293 28.64 76.64 -17.19
N ARG A 294 28.84 77.53 -16.21
CA ARG A 294 28.59 77.22 -14.79
C ARG A 294 27.13 76.87 -14.54
N ASN A 295 26.19 77.60 -15.15
CA ASN A 295 24.76 77.32 -14.98
C ASN A 295 24.36 75.99 -15.65
N GLU A 296 24.92 75.70 -16.82
CA GLU A 296 24.73 74.42 -17.51
C GLU A 296 25.30 73.25 -16.68
N LEU A 297 26.54 73.37 -16.20
CA LEU A 297 27.15 72.39 -15.31
C LEU A 297 26.38 72.21 -14.01
N LYS A 298 25.79 73.28 -13.47
CA LYS A 298 24.94 73.19 -12.27
C LYS A 298 23.66 72.39 -12.53
N THR A 299 23.03 72.57 -13.70
CA THR A 299 21.87 71.78 -14.11
C THR A 299 22.25 70.31 -14.31
N ASN A 300 23.36 70.04 -15.01
CA ASN A 300 23.83 68.67 -15.24
C ASN A 300 24.24 67.98 -13.93
N LEU A 301 24.91 68.69 -13.01
CA LEU A 301 25.24 68.18 -11.69
C LEU A 301 24.00 67.82 -10.89
N PHE A 302 22.95 68.65 -10.97
CA PHE A 302 21.67 68.37 -10.31
C PHE A 302 21.03 67.09 -10.84
N LEU A 303 20.97 66.90 -12.16
CA LEU A 303 20.42 65.69 -12.78
C LEU A 303 21.20 64.44 -12.38
N VAL A 304 22.53 64.49 -12.44
CA VAL A 304 23.39 63.36 -12.03
C VAL A 304 23.22 63.05 -10.53
N GLN A 305 23.05 64.08 -9.70
CA GLN A 305 22.81 63.91 -8.26
C GLN A 305 21.46 63.22 -7.99
N GLU A 306 20.42 63.54 -8.76
CA GLU A 306 19.11 62.90 -8.69
C GLU A 306 19.16 61.43 -9.12
N GLU A 307 19.81 61.13 -10.25
CA GLU A 307 20.04 59.75 -10.71
C GLU A 307 20.82 58.92 -9.68
N LEU A 308 21.87 59.49 -9.09
CA LEU A 308 22.66 58.81 -8.07
C LEU A 308 21.83 58.52 -6.81
N ASN A 309 20.96 59.44 -6.43
CA ASN A 309 20.04 59.26 -5.30
C ASN A 309 18.98 58.19 -5.60
N TYR A 310 18.48 58.15 -6.84
CA TYR A 310 17.60 57.08 -7.32
C TYR A 310 18.28 55.71 -7.21
N TYR A 311 19.51 55.57 -7.71
CA TYR A 311 20.24 54.31 -7.63
C TYR A 311 20.52 53.88 -6.18
N GLN A 312 20.83 54.82 -5.30
CA GLN A 312 21.02 54.55 -3.87
C GLN A 312 19.73 54.06 -3.18
N ARG A 313 18.58 54.66 -3.51
CA ARG A 313 17.30 54.33 -2.87
C ARG A 313 16.64 53.08 -3.47
N GLU A 314 16.72 52.92 -4.78
CA GLU A 314 15.90 51.94 -5.50
C GLU A 314 16.66 50.66 -5.88
N ILE A 315 17.96 50.78 -6.22
CA ILE A 315 18.78 49.65 -6.68
C ILE A 315 19.68 49.11 -5.57
N LEU A 316 20.28 50.01 -4.78
CA LEU A 316 21.21 49.68 -3.70
C LEU A 316 20.52 49.73 -2.31
N SER A 317 19.22 49.48 -2.23
CA SER A 317 18.55 49.28 -0.95
C SER A 317 18.85 47.89 -0.39
N GLU A 318 19.03 47.81 0.93
CA GLU A 318 19.35 46.58 1.67
C GLU A 318 18.29 45.47 1.49
N GLU A 319 17.05 45.84 1.13
CA GLU A 319 15.96 44.90 0.86
C GLU A 319 16.06 44.20 -0.50
N ARG A 320 16.71 44.80 -1.51
CA ARG A 320 16.74 44.27 -2.88
C ARG A 320 18.11 43.75 -3.32
N CYS A 321 19.19 44.23 -2.72
CA CYS A 321 20.54 43.74 -2.99
C CYS A 321 21.15 43.12 -1.72
N PRO A 322 21.69 41.89 -1.79
CA PRO A 322 22.43 41.28 -0.69
C PRO A 322 23.60 42.16 -0.21
N GLY A 323 23.77 42.31 1.11
CA GLY A 323 24.74 43.22 1.74
C GLY A 323 26.19 43.07 1.24
N PHE A 324 26.64 41.85 0.95
CA PHE A 324 28.01 41.61 0.44
C PHE A 324 28.25 42.23 -0.95
N LEU A 325 27.21 42.33 -1.80
CA LEU A 325 27.31 43.01 -3.09
C LEU A 325 27.34 44.53 -2.93
N LEU A 326 26.56 45.09 -1.99
CA LEU A 326 26.64 46.51 -1.67
C LEU A 326 28.03 46.90 -1.18
N GLU A 327 28.64 46.06 -0.35
CA GLU A 327 29.97 46.30 0.21
C GLU A 327 31.05 46.27 -0.87
N ALA A 328 31.01 45.28 -1.78
CA ALA A 328 31.88 45.22 -2.94
C ALA A 328 31.71 46.42 -3.88
N VAL A 329 30.46 46.86 -4.13
CA VAL A 329 30.16 48.06 -4.94
C VAL A 329 30.66 49.33 -4.24
N ARG A 330 30.48 49.46 -2.92
CA ARG A 330 30.95 50.61 -2.13
C ARG A 330 32.48 50.71 -2.14
N ALA A 331 33.17 49.58 -2.02
CA ALA A 331 34.62 49.48 -2.13
C ALA A 331 35.11 49.87 -3.54
N ALA A 332 34.46 49.37 -4.60
CA ALA A 332 34.76 49.73 -5.98
C ALA A 332 34.56 51.23 -6.26
N ILE A 333 33.47 51.82 -5.74
CA ILE A 333 33.20 53.27 -5.82
C ILE A 333 34.28 54.06 -5.09
N HIS A 334 34.69 53.63 -3.89
CA HIS A 334 35.76 54.29 -3.13
C HIS A 334 37.09 54.26 -3.90
N LYS A 335 37.45 53.11 -4.48
CA LYS A 335 38.64 52.98 -5.33
C LYS A 335 38.58 53.93 -6.53
N ARG A 336 37.42 54.02 -7.21
CA ARG A 336 37.24 54.96 -8.34
C ARG A 336 37.25 56.42 -7.91
N ARG A 337 36.66 56.78 -6.76
CA ARG A 337 36.74 58.13 -6.19
C ARG A 337 38.18 58.54 -5.90
N LYS A 338 38.99 57.64 -5.33
CA LYS A 338 40.43 57.88 -5.12
C LYS A 338 41.16 58.18 -6.44
N VAL A 339 40.89 57.41 -7.49
CA VAL A 339 41.48 57.63 -8.84
C VAL A 339 41.01 58.95 -9.46
N ILE A 340 39.71 59.26 -9.39
CA ILE A 340 39.18 60.53 -9.91
C ILE A 340 39.78 61.71 -9.15
N LYS A 341 39.88 61.63 -7.81
CA LYS A 341 40.49 62.66 -6.98
C LYS A 341 41.96 62.89 -7.33
N ALA A 342 42.74 61.83 -7.55
CA ALA A 342 44.13 61.94 -8.00
C ALA A 342 44.24 62.64 -9.36
N LYS A 343 43.37 62.28 -10.33
CA LYS A 343 43.30 62.94 -11.64
C LYS A 343 42.92 64.41 -11.55
N MET A 344 41.93 64.76 -10.71
CA MET A 344 41.50 66.15 -10.50
C MET A 344 42.58 67.01 -9.84
N LEU A 345 43.44 66.41 -9.02
CA LEU A 345 44.54 67.08 -8.32
C LEU A 345 45.87 67.02 -9.10
N GLY A 346 45.92 66.35 -10.25
CA GLY A 346 47.13 66.23 -11.08
C GLY A 346 48.23 65.34 -10.49
N ILE A 347 47.90 64.43 -9.57
CA ILE A 347 48.84 63.52 -8.89
C ILE A 347 48.79 62.14 -9.57
N PRO A 348 49.93 61.43 -9.75
CA PRO A 348 49.93 60.08 -10.33
C PRO A 348 49.01 59.12 -9.54
N PRO A 349 48.26 58.25 -10.24
CA PRO A 349 47.27 57.38 -9.60
C PRO A 349 47.97 56.35 -8.69
N PRO A 350 47.42 56.04 -7.51
CA PRO A 350 47.97 55.01 -6.63
C PRO A 350 47.84 53.62 -7.30
N ASP A 351 48.91 52.83 -7.22
CA ASP A 351 49.00 51.51 -7.84
C ASP A 351 47.91 50.57 -7.31
N SER A 352 47.24 49.90 -8.25
CA SER A 352 45.99 49.18 -8.01
C SER A 352 46.22 47.77 -7.49
N SER A 353 47.02 47.54 -6.44
CA SER A 353 47.32 46.15 -6.02
C SER A 353 47.49 45.85 -4.53
N SER A 354 47.40 46.81 -3.61
CA SER A 354 47.41 46.47 -2.19
C SER A 354 46.62 47.50 -1.41
N ASP A 355 45.66 47.02 -0.62
CA ASP A 355 45.37 47.49 0.76
C ASP A 355 43.97 46.99 1.15
N GLU A 356 43.98 45.76 1.68
CA GLU A 356 43.01 45.25 2.65
C GLU A 356 43.37 45.86 4.01
N GLU A 357 42.82 47.02 4.37
CA GLU A 357 42.88 47.51 5.75
C GLU A 357 41.57 48.26 6.09
N GLU A 358 40.89 47.66 7.07
CA GLU A 358 39.98 48.23 8.07
C GLU A 358 38.70 48.98 7.63
N ASP A 359 37.57 48.25 7.69
CA ASP A 359 36.32 48.82 8.21
C ASP A 359 35.75 47.88 9.28
N LYS A 360 35.93 48.23 10.55
CA LYS A 360 35.30 47.54 11.68
C LYS A 360 33.81 47.86 11.67
N GLY A 361 32.98 46.90 11.26
CA GLY A 361 31.54 46.96 11.47
C GLY A 361 31.17 46.99 12.96
N PRO A 362 30.02 47.58 13.34
CA PRO A 362 29.58 47.62 14.72
C PRO A 362 29.17 46.21 15.17
N VAL A 363 29.81 45.74 16.24
CA VAL A 363 29.45 44.53 16.96
C VAL A 363 28.06 44.73 17.57
N THR A 364 27.07 43.99 17.10
CA THR A 364 25.81 43.81 17.82
C THR A 364 26.06 42.86 19.00
N GLU A 365 26.30 43.43 20.18
CA GLU A 365 26.10 42.74 21.45
C GLU A 365 24.60 42.63 21.69
N VAL A 366 24.07 41.41 21.50
CA VAL A 366 22.79 40.99 22.07
C VAL A 366 23.14 40.41 23.44
N ASP A 367 22.90 41.19 24.49
CA ASP A 367 22.88 40.69 25.86
C ASP A 367 21.50 40.10 26.15
N GLY A 368 21.50 39.00 26.92
CA GLY A 368 20.33 38.16 27.22
C GLY A 368 19.42 38.64 28.33
#